data_AF-A0A958G576-F1
#
_entry.id   AF-A0A958G576-F1
#
_cell.length_a   1.000
_cell.length_b   1.000
_cell.length_c   1.000
_cell.angle_alpha   90.00
_cell.angle_beta   90.00
_cell.angle_gamma   90.00
#
_symmetry.space_group_name_H-M   'P 1'
#
loop_
_entity.id
_entity.type
_entity.pdbx_description
1 polymer ?
#
loop_
_entity_poly.entity_id
_entity_poly.type
_entity_poly.pdbx_seq_one_letter_code
_entity_poly.pdbx_strand_id
1 'polypeptide(L)'
;VSCPEDNCNGTLVQKQSRRGKIFFGCDQYPKCQFAMWNKPRATTCPKCNYSIMEEKTTRKDGFYLQCPKCKHREMVEELTG
;
A
#
# COMPACT_ATOMS: atom_id res chain seq x y z
N VAL A 1 -4.68 -6.00 4.55
CA VAL A 1 -3.48 -5.30 5.10
C VAL A 1 -3.94 -4.31 6.14
N SER A 2 -3.28 -4.21 7.29
CA SER A 2 -3.67 -3.27 8.35
C SER A 2 -3.50 -1.81 7.90
N CYS A 3 -4.38 -0.92 8.36
CA CYS A 3 -4.26 0.50 8.10
C CYS A 3 -3.01 1.05 8.79
N PRO A 4 -2.21 1.89 8.10
CA PRO A 4 -0.98 2.44 8.69
C PRO A 4 -1.18 3.76 9.43
N GLU A 5 -2.42 4.26 9.53
CA GLU A 5 -2.72 5.50 10.26
C GLU A 5 -2.67 5.28 11.77
N ASP A 6 -2.05 6.23 12.47
CA ASP A 6 -2.00 6.24 13.92
C ASP A 6 -3.42 6.36 14.50
N ASN A 7 -3.76 5.49 15.46
CA ASN A 7 -5.11 5.34 16.04
C ASN A 7 -6.17 4.73 15.11
N CYS A 8 -5.77 4.00 14.06
CA CYS A 8 -6.68 3.23 13.23
C CYS A 8 -6.45 1.72 13.37
N ASN A 9 -7.41 1.01 13.97
CA ASN A 9 -7.42 -0.46 14.02
C ASN A 9 -8.10 -1.08 12.77
N GLY A 10 -8.32 -0.27 11.75
CA GLY A 10 -8.97 -0.69 10.51
C GLY A 10 -8.04 -1.49 9.59
N THR A 11 -8.64 -2.02 8.53
CA THR A 11 -7.92 -2.68 7.45
C THR A 11 -8.13 -1.98 6.12
N LEU A 12 -7.12 -2.03 5.26
CA LEU A 12 -7.21 -1.57 3.89
C LEU A 12 -7.95 -2.62 3.07
N VAL A 13 -9.10 -2.21 2.55
CA VAL A 13 -9.96 -3.02 1.69
C VAL A 13 -9.94 -2.47 0.28
N GLN A 14 -10.05 -3.37 -0.70
CA GLN A 14 -10.17 -3.00 -2.10
C GLN A 14 -11.56 -2.39 -2.35
N LYS A 15 -11.56 -1.20 -2.94
CA LYS A 15 -12.76 -0.43 -3.30
C LYS A 15 -12.67 -0.01 -4.76
N GLN A 16 -13.81 0.31 -5.35
CA GLN A 16 -13.90 0.84 -6.71
C GLN A 16 -14.40 2.27 -6.67
N SER A 17 -13.70 3.17 -7.35
CA SER A 17 -14.13 4.55 -7.51
C SER A 17 -15.34 4.63 -8.45
N ARG A 18 -16.07 5.75 -8.42
CA ARG A 18 -17.18 6.01 -9.35
C ARG A 18 -16.80 5.90 -10.83
N ARG A 19 -15.52 6.10 -11.16
CA ARG A 19 -14.96 6.00 -12.52
C ARG A 19 -14.41 4.61 -12.84
N GLY A 20 -14.69 3.61 -12.02
CA GLY A 20 -14.27 2.23 -12.23
C GLY A 20 -12.84 1.90 -11.80
N LYS A 21 -12.01 2.89 -11.43
CA LYS A 21 -10.63 2.63 -10.95
C LYS A 21 -10.65 1.98 -9.57
N ILE A 22 -9.85 0.93 -9.41
CA ILE A 22 -9.62 0.26 -8.13
C ILE A 22 -8.73 1.14 -7.25
N PHE A 23 -9.05 1.21 -5.96
CA PHE A 23 -8.23 1.82 -4.92
C PHE A 23 -8.36 1.02 -3.63
N PHE A 24 -7.45 1.21 -2.69
CA PHE A 24 -7.46 0.56 -1.39
C PHE A 24 -7.70 1.62 -0.34
N GLY A 25 -8.80 1.52 0.40
CA GLY A 25 -9.17 2.48 1.42
C GLY A 25 -9.43 1.79 2.75
N CYS A 26 -9.27 2.52 3.85
CA CYS A 26 -9.62 1.99 5.17
C CYS A 26 -11.12 1.64 5.25
N ASP A 27 -11.43 0.53 5.93
CA ASP A 27 -12.79 0.12 6.27
C ASP A 27 -13.45 1.02 7.34
N GLN A 28 -12.67 1.73 8.16
CA GLN A 28 -13.13 2.65 9.21
C GLN A 28 -13.56 4.04 8.69
N TYR A 29 -13.87 4.19 7.41
CA TYR A 29 -14.40 5.46 6.89
C TYR A 29 -15.74 5.81 7.57
N PRO A 30 -16.00 7.07 8.01
CA PRO A 30 -15.23 8.29 7.79
C PRO A 30 -14.14 8.61 8.83
N LYS A 31 -13.97 7.77 9.86
CA LYS A 31 -12.98 8.00 10.94
C LYS A 31 -11.55 7.95 10.43
N CYS A 32 -11.27 7.09 9.46
CA CYS A 32 -9.99 7.04 8.75
C CYS A 32 -10.22 7.27 7.25
N GLN A 33 -9.58 8.31 6.69
CA GLN A 33 -9.69 8.69 5.29
C GLN A 33 -8.51 8.19 4.44
N PHE A 34 -7.66 7.34 5.00
CA PHE A 34 -6.52 6.79 4.29
C PHE A 34 -7.00 5.99 3.06
N ALA A 35 -6.45 6.36 1.90
CA ALA A 35 -6.71 5.70 0.64
C ALA A 35 -5.46 5.76 -0.25
N MET A 36 -5.26 4.71 -1.04
CA MET A 36 -4.15 4.59 -1.97
C MET A 36 -4.58 3.89 -3.26
N TRP A 37 -3.90 4.19 -4.36
CA TRP A 37 -4.24 3.63 -5.68
C TRP A 37 -3.57 2.30 -5.95
N ASN A 38 -2.35 2.14 -5.46
CA ASN A 38 -1.57 0.92 -5.61
C ASN A 38 -1.94 -0.07 -4.52
N LYS A 39 -1.67 -1.36 -4.76
CA LYS A 39 -1.99 -2.40 -3.81
C LYS A 39 -1.06 -2.30 -2.59
N PRO A 40 -1.60 -2.20 -1.36
CA PRO A 40 -0.79 -2.24 -0.16
C PRO A 40 -0.27 -3.67 0.05
N ARG A 41 0.98 -3.77 0.47
CA ARG A 41 1.60 -4.98 0.99
C ARG A 41 1.96 -4.75 2.46
N ALA A 42 1.73 -5.77 3.29
CA ALA A 42 2.05 -5.76 4.71
C ALA A 42 3.57 -5.95 4.92
N THR A 43 4.34 -4.99 4.42
CA THR A 43 5.80 -4.96 4.49
C THR A 43 6.21 -3.68 5.20
N THR A 44 7.02 -3.81 6.26
CA THR A 44 7.57 -2.67 6.98
C THR A 44 8.71 -2.05 6.18
N CYS A 45 8.66 -0.75 5.95
CA CYS A 45 9.71 -0.05 5.22
C CYS A 45 11.01 -0.01 6.05
N PRO A 46 12.15 -0.51 5.53
CA PRO A 46 13.42 -0.55 6.26
C PRO A 46 14.03 0.84 6.50
N LYS A 47 13.58 1.88 5.76
CA LYS A 47 14.12 3.25 5.87
C LYS A 47 13.43 4.11 6.93
N CYS A 48 12.12 3.91 7.15
CA CYS A 48 11.32 4.77 8.03
C CYS A 48 10.36 4.01 8.95
N ASN A 49 10.45 2.67 8.98
CA ASN A 49 9.63 1.78 9.78
C ASN A 49 8.12 1.93 9.55
N TYR A 50 7.72 2.38 8.36
CA TYR A 50 6.31 2.50 8.01
C TYR A 50 5.70 1.12 7.75
N SER A 51 4.54 0.84 8.31
CA SER A 51 3.96 -0.50 8.43
C SER A 51 3.55 -1.17 7.10
N ILE A 52 3.46 -0.39 6.03
CA ILE A 52 3.05 -0.88 4.70
C ILE A 52 3.94 -0.31 3.60
N MET A 53 3.96 -1.01 2.47
CA MET A 53 4.52 -0.51 1.21
C MET A 53 3.53 -0.74 0.06
N GLU A 54 3.67 0.02 -1.02
CA GLU A 54 2.82 -0.11 -2.20
C GLU A 54 3.49 -0.93 -3.29
N GLU A 55 2.75 -1.88 -3.87
CA GLU A 55 3.17 -2.65 -5.05
C GLU A 55 3.16 -1.77 -6.29
N LYS A 56 4.28 -1.73 -7.00
CA LYS A 56 4.42 -1.00 -8.27
C LYS A 56 5.18 -1.83 -9.28
N THR A 57 4.77 -1.72 -10.53
CA THR A 57 5.44 -2.37 -11.65
C THR A 57 5.75 -1.35 -12.73
N THR A 58 7.00 -1.27 -13.17
CA THR A 58 7.41 -0.42 -14.29
C THR A 58 8.08 -1.25 -15.37
N ARG A 59 8.09 -0.75 -16.61
CA ARG A 59 8.81 -1.40 -17.72
C ARG A 59 10.32 -1.48 -17.51
N LYS A 60 10.89 -0.54 -16.75
CA LYS A 60 12.33 -0.43 -16.52
C LYS A 60 12.81 -1.30 -15.37
N ASP A 61 12.08 -1.27 -14.26
CA ASP A 61 12.53 -1.86 -12.99
C ASP A 61 11.75 -3.14 -12.64
N GLY A 62 10.73 -3.52 -13.42
CA GLY A 62 9.88 -4.65 -13.09
C GLY A 62 9.03 -4.37 -11.85
N PHE A 63 8.73 -5.42 -11.07
CA PHE A 63 7.98 -5.34 -9.83
C PHE A 63 8.85 -4.88 -8.65
N TYR A 64 8.38 -3.90 -7.90
CA TYR A 64 9.04 -3.39 -6.69
C TYR A 64 8.01 -2.86 -5.70
N LEU A 65 8.43 -2.78 -4.44
CA LEU A 65 7.68 -2.10 -3.39
C LEU A 65 8.18 -0.68 -3.23
N GLN A 66 7.27 0.27 -3.08
CA GLN A 66 7.61 1.65 -2.77
C GLN A 66 6.94 2.07 -1.46
N CYS A 67 7.68 2.69 -0.54
CA CYS A 67 7.09 3.24 0.67
C CYS A 67 6.23 4.47 0.33
N PRO A 68 4.96 4.54 0.74
CA PRO A 68 4.11 5.73 0.55
C PRO A 68 4.69 6.97 1.24
N LYS A 69 5.30 6.79 2.43
CA LYS A 69 5.79 7.85 3.32
C LYS A 69 7.13 8.43 2.88
N CYS A 70 8.19 7.62 2.79
CA CYS A 70 9.56 8.11 2.51
C CYS A 70 10.03 7.89 1.06
N LYS A 71 9.17 7.32 0.20
CA LYS A 71 9.45 6.98 -1.20
C LYS A 71 10.62 6.01 -1.43
N HIS A 72 11.13 5.36 -0.38
CA HIS A 72 12.09 4.26 -0.50
C HIS A 72 11.54 3.16 -1.40
N ARG A 73 12.40 2.57 -2.23
CA ARG A 73 12.05 1.51 -3.17
C ARG A 73 12.83 0.27 -2.81
N GLU A 74 12.14 -0.86 -2.80
CA GLU A 74 12.69 -2.17 -2.50
C GLU A 74 12.31 -3.11 -3.64
N MET A 75 13.33 -3.61 -4.34
CA MET A 75 13.14 -4.59 -5.41
C MET A 75 12.82 -5.93 -4.75
N VAL A 76 11.71 -6.53 -5.15
CA VAL A 76 11.28 -7.80 -4.57
C VAL A 76 11.33 -8.84 -5.66
N GLU A 77 12.23 -9.80 -5.53
CA GLU A 77 12.17 -11.01 -6.35
C GLU A 77 10.96 -11.81 -5.87
N GLU A 78 9.93 -11.91 -6.70
CA GLU A 78 8.90 -12.91 -6.50
C GLU A 78 9.58 -14.27 -6.61
N LEU A 79 10.00 -14.84 -5.49
CA LEU A 79 10.28 -16.26 -5.35
C LEU A 79 8.95 -17.01 -5.54
N THR A 80 8.48 -17.09 -6.78
CA THR A 80 7.52 -18.11 -7.18
C THR A 80 8.27 -19.43 -7.17
N GLY A 81 8.07 -20.21 -6.11
CA GLY A 81 8.34 -21.64 -6.13
C GLY A 81 7.44 -22.36 -7.12
#